data_AF-A0A9E3K9W4-F1
#
_entry.id   AF-A0A9E3K9W4-F1
#
_cell.length_a   1.000
_cell.length_b   1.000
_cell.length_c   1.000
_cell.angle_alpha   90.00
_cell.angle_beta   90.00
_cell.angle_gamma   90.00
#
_symmetry.space_group_name_H-M   'P 1'
#
loop_
_entity.id
_entity.type
_entity.pdbx_description
1 polymer ?
#
loop_
_entity_poly.entity_id
_entity_poly.type
_entity_poly.pdbx_seq_one_letter_code
_entity_poly.pdbx_strand_id
1 'polypeptide(L)'
;MKFSYIIILLFLSIQAHGQPTKQVYINGEVISSSTIKELHQAYNINIQPGKYWYDNICGAWGIEGGPTLGFVMPYIKIGGRLKENASNGNTGVWVNGRQLHQYDVIQLRKITNVLPGRYWLDAYGNAGYEGGPAILNLVEISRRSNSTFFRNSYTGIGGGSSGGTSYVIGKDISVIVGN
;
A
#
# COMPACT_ATOMS: atom_id res chain seq x y z
N MET A 1 -28.50 -38.05 50.98
CA MET A 1 -29.12 -37.01 50.11
C MET A 1 -28.14 -35.86 49.89
N LYS A 2 -27.63 -35.72 48.67
CA LYS A 2 -27.43 -34.47 47.88
C LYS A 2 -26.33 -34.69 46.83
N PHE A 3 -26.77 -34.85 45.59
CA PHE A 3 -26.00 -34.67 44.37
C PHE A 3 -25.44 -33.24 44.30
N SER A 4 -24.27 -33.01 43.68
CA SER A 4 -24.12 -31.96 42.66
C SER A 4 -22.77 -31.96 41.92
N TYR A 5 -22.88 -32.34 40.65
CA TYR A 5 -22.31 -31.82 39.40
C TYR A 5 -20.88 -31.24 39.33
N ILE A 6 -20.08 -32.00 38.60
CA ILE A 6 -18.95 -31.60 37.73
C ILE A 6 -19.40 -30.52 36.74
N ILE A 7 -18.67 -29.40 36.66
CA ILE A 7 -18.70 -28.48 35.52
C ILE A 7 -17.24 -28.24 35.11
N ILE A 8 -16.80 -28.98 34.08
CA ILE A 8 -15.57 -28.69 33.34
C ILE A 8 -15.95 -27.69 32.25
N LEU A 9 -15.59 -26.42 32.42
CA LEU A 9 -15.69 -25.41 31.38
C LEU A 9 -14.56 -25.62 30.37
N LEU A 10 -14.88 -26.29 29.26
CA LEU A 10 -14.02 -26.38 28.09
C LEU A 10 -14.13 -25.06 27.31
N PHE A 11 -13.13 -24.18 27.42
CA PHE A 11 -13.02 -23.05 26.50
C PHE A 11 -12.56 -23.57 25.14
N LEU A 12 -13.50 -23.78 24.22
CA LEU A 12 -13.20 -23.87 22.80
C LEU A 12 -12.86 -22.46 22.30
N SER A 13 -11.58 -22.14 22.29
CA SER A 13 -11.05 -21.01 21.54
C SER A 13 -11.30 -21.30 20.05
N ILE A 14 -12.27 -20.62 19.43
CA ILE A 14 -12.37 -20.56 17.97
C ILE A 14 -11.18 -19.74 17.50
N GLN A 15 -10.08 -20.43 17.25
CA GLN A 15 -8.94 -19.89 16.56
C GLN A 15 -9.33 -19.74 15.09
N ALA A 16 -9.82 -18.56 14.70
CA ALA A 16 -9.95 -18.17 13.30
C ALA A 16 -8.55 -17.93 12.71
N HIS A 17 -7.79 -19.01 12.50
CA HIS A 17 -6.58 -18.96 11.67
C HIS A 17 -7.03 -18.89 10.22
N GLY A 18 -7.12 -17.67 9.68
CA GLY A 18 -7.06 -17.48 8.23
C GLY A 18 -5.76 -18.12 7.75
N GLN A 19 -5.87 -19.20 6.98
CA GLN A 19 -4.71 -19.84 6.37
C GLN A 19 -3.88 -18.78 5.62
N PRO A 20 -2.54 -18.75 5.76
CA PRO A 20 -1.72 -17.86 4.95
C PRO A 20 -2.01 -18.19 3.48
N THR A 21 -2.60 -17.23 2.76
CA THR A 21 -2.93 -17.41 1.35
C THR A 21 -1.64 -17.70 0.62
N LYS A 22 -1.46 -18.89 0.03
CA LYS A 22 -0.29 -19.18 -0.84
C LYS A 22 -0.31 -18.39 -2.16
N GLN A 23 -1.35 -17.60 -2.38
CA GLN A 23 -1.60 -16.85 -3.60
C GLN A 23 -1.38 -15.37 -3.37
N VAL A 24 -0.94 -14.69 -4.43
CA VAL A 24 -0.85 -13.24 -4.50
C VAL A 24 -2.12 -12.73 -5.18
N TYR A 25 -2.75 -11.74 -4.55
CA TYR A 25 -3.86 -10.99 -5.13
C TYR A 25 -3.45 -9.54 -5.29
N ILE A 26 -3.69 -8.94 -6.45
CA ILE A 26 -3.49 -7.51 -6.69
C ILE A 26 -4.77 -6.93 -7.27
N ASN A 27 -5.31 -5.91 -6.61
CA ASN A 27 -6.56 -5.25 -6.99
C ASN A 27 -7.75 -6.25 -7.12
N GLY A 28 -7.72 -7.32 -6.34
CA GLY A 28 -8.75 -8.37 -6.32
C GLY A 28 -8.57 -9.50 -7.34
N GLU A 29 -7.53 -9.48 -8.17
CA GLU A 29 -7.22 -10.57 -9.11
C GLU A 29 -6.06 -11.43 -8.63
N VAL A 30 -6.15 -12.74 -8.88
CA VAL A 30 -5.07 -13.69 -8.58
C VAL A 30 -3.94 -13.53 -9.59
N ILE A 31 -2.72 -13.38 -9.09
CA ILE A 31 -1.52 -13.29 -9.92
C ILE A 31 -0.89 -14.66 -10.08
N SER A 32 -0.59 -15.04 -11.32
CA SER A 32 0.05 -16.32 -11.63
C SER A 32 1.52 -16.34 -11.18
N SER A 33 2.03 -17.53 -10.89
CA SER A 33 3.44 -17.71 -10.53
C SER A 33 4.40 -17.33 -11.67
N SER A 34 3.98 -17.47 -12.93
CA SER A 34 4.79 -17.02 -14.08
C SER A 34 4.92 -15.51 -14.11
N THR A 35 3.83 -14.77 -13.91
CA THR A 35 3.85 -13.31 -13.83
C THR A 35 4.68 -12.81 -12.64
N ILE A 36 4.60 -13.46 -11.48
CA ILE A 36 5.46 -13.12 -10.32
C ILE A 36 6.94 -13.32 -10.69
N LYS A 37 7.27 -14.42 -11.39
CA LYS A 37 8.65 -14.68 -11.84
C LYS A 37 9.13 -13.65 -12.87
N GLU A 38 8.28 -13.26 -13.82
CA GLU A 38 8.58 -12.21 -14.80
C GLU A 38 8.84 -10.86 -14.11
N LEU A 39 8.01 -10.47 -13.15
CA LEU A 39 8.23 -9.24 -12.37
C LEU A 39 9.52 -9.28 -11.56
N HIS A 40 9.85 -10.43 -10.97
CA HIS A 40 11.12 -10.62 -10.29
C HIS A 40 12.31 -10.50 -11.27
N GLN A 41 12.22 -11.10 -12.46
CA GLN A 41 13.30 -11.06 -13.45
C GLN A 41 13.47 -9.67 -14.08
N ALA A 42 12.38 -8.97 -14.35
CA ALA A 42 12.39 -7.67 -15.02
C ALA A 42 12.71 -6.52 -14.05
N TYR A 43 12.24 -6.60 -12.80
CA TYR A 43 12.23 -5.47 -11.87
C TYR A 43 12.81 -5.80 -10.49
N ASN A 44 13.30 -7.02 -10.26
CA ASN A 44 13.76 -7.50 -8.95
C ASN A 44 12.70 -7.34 -7.84
N ILE A 45 11.42 -7.46 -8.20
CA ILE A 45 10.29 -7.37 -7.27
C ILE A 45 9.98 -8.77 -6.74
N ASN A 46 10.12 -8.96 -5.43
CA ASN A 46 9.68 -10.18 -4.76
C ASN A 46 8.35 -9.94 -4.04
N ILE A 47 7.28 -10.58 -4.51
CA ILE A 47 5.93 -10.42 -3.96
C ILE A 47 5.62 -11.63 -3.08
N GLN A 48 5.42 -11.37 -1.79
CA GLN A 48 5.00 -12.40 -0.86
C GLN A 48 3.53 -12.76 -1.08
N PRO A 49 3.12 -14.00 -0.79
CA PRO A 49 1.72 -14.36 -0.83
C PRO A 49 0.88 -13.47 0.09
N GLY A 50 -0.26 -12.99 -0.41
CA GLY A 50 -1.06 -11.97 0.28
C GLY A 50 -1.99 -11.21 -0.64
N LYS A 51 -2.69 -10.22 -0.10
CA LYS A 51 -3.61 -9.36 -0.84
C LYS A 51 -3.10 -7.92 -0.84
N TYR A 52 -3.00 -7.33 -2.02
CA TYR A 52 -2.39 -6.03 -2.24
C TYR A 52 -3.28 -5.17 -3.12
N TRP A 53 -3.07 -3.87 -3.02
CA TRP A 53 -3.53 -2.91 -4.01
C TRP A 53 -2.33 -2.26 -4.70
N TYR A 54 -2.51 -1.91 -5.97
CA TYR A 54 -1.51 -1.25 -6.78
C TYR A 54 -2.17 -0.18 -7.65
N ASP A 55 -1.64 1.04 -7.58
CA ASP A 55 -2.00 2.15 -8.44
C ASP A 55 -1.07 2.16 -9.65
N ASN A 56 -1.62 1.82 -10.81
CA ASN A 56 -0.86 1.72 -12.05
C ASN A 56 -0.43 3.09 -12.63
N ILE A 57 -0.99 4.20 -12.15
CA ILE A 57 -0.66 5.53 -12.68
C ILE A 57 0.60 6.06 -12.01
N CYS A 58 0.63 6.06 -10.67
CA CYS A 58 1.75 6.61 -9.91
C CYS A 58 2.71 5.55 -9.33
N GLY A 59 2.35 4.27 -9.41
CA GLY A 59 3.16 3.16 -8.89
C GLY A 59 3.02 2.93 -7.38
N ALA A 60 2.12 3.62 -6.69
CA ALA A 60 1.88 3.42 -5.27
C ALA A 60 1.31 2.01 -5.01
N TRP A 61 1.68 1.40 -3.89
CA TRP A 61 1.15 0.10 -3.49
C TRP A 61 1.04 -0.05 -1.97
N GLY A 62 0.23 -1.02 -1.55
CA GLY A 62 0.07 -1.41 -0.16
C GLY A 62 -0.68 -2.73 0.00
N ILE A 63 -0.82 -3.20 1.23
CA ILE A 63 -1.67 -4.35 1.55
C ILE A 63 -3.15 -3.93 1.41
N GLU A 64 -4.01 -4.81 0.89
CA GLU A 64 -5.45 -4.56 0.79
C GLU A 64 -6.03 -4.16 2.15
N GLY A 65 -6.71 -3.01 2.19
CA GLY A 65 -7.24 -2.38 3.41
C GLY A 65 -6.24 -1.55 4.22
N GLY A 66 -5.00 -1.41 3.77
CA GLY A 66 -3.93 -0.67 4.46
C GLY A 66 -3.45 0.59 3.72
N PRO A 67 -2.61 1.41 4.38
CA PRO A 67 -2.01 2.61 3.79
C PRO A 67 -0.97 2.28 2.72
N THR A 68 -0.47 3.34 2.08
CA THR A 68 0.66 3.27 1.15
C THR A 68 1.90 2.77 1.89
N LEU A 69 2.51 1.70 1.36
CA LEU A 69 3.75 1.12 1.90
C LEU A 69 4.99 1.53 1.10
N GLY A 70 4.79 1.93 -0.15
CA GLY A 70 5.84 2.43 -1.00
C GLY A 70 5.37 2.68 -2.42
N PHE A 71 6.35 2.91 -3.29
CA PHE A 71 6.17 3.11 -4.72
C PHE A 71 7.07 2.14 -5.46
N VAL A 72 6.54 1.52 -6.51
CA VAL A 72 7.30 0.74 -7.49
C VAL A 72 7.11 1.38 -8.86
N MET A 73 7.66 0.77 -9.91
CA MET A 73 7.52 1.30 -11.27
C MET A 73 6.03 1.52 -11.61
N PRO A 74 5.65 2.71 -12.13
CA PRO A 74 4.29 2.93 -12.64
C PRO A 74 4.06 2.14 -13.93
N TYR A 75 2.79 2.03 -14.31
CA TYR A 75 2.32 1.43 -15.55
C TYR A 75 2.60 -0.08 -15.72
N ILE A 76 2.90 -0.80 -14.64
CA ILE A 76 2.93 -2.26 -14.65
C ILE A 76 1.48 -2.75 -14.86
N LYS A 77 1.25 -3.49 -15.95
CA LYS A 77 -0.07 -4.09 -16.22
C LYS A 77 -0.24 -5.35 -15.40
N ILE A 78 -0.68 -5.20 -14.16
CA ILE A 78 -0.90 -6.32 -13.25
C ILE A 78 -2.16 -6.14 -12.39
N GLY A 79 -2.87 -7.25 -12.21
CA GLY A 79 -4.09 -7.31 -11.43
C GLY A 79 -5.25 -6.56 -12.08
N GLY A 80 -6.33 -6.41 -11.31
CA GLY A 80 -7.54 -5.73 -11.77
C GLY A 80 -7.46 -4.21 -11.66
N ARG A 81 -8.60 -3.57 -11.98
CA ARG A 81 -8.79 -2.14 -11.75
C ARG A 81 -8.65 -1.80 -10.26
N LEU A 82 -7.91 -0.73 -9.95
CA LEU A 82 -7.79 -0.22 -8.59
C LEU A 82 -9.18 0.11 -8.03
N LYS A 83 -9.52 -0.50 -6.89
CA LYS A 83 -10.80 -0.30 -6.22
C LYS A 83 -10.77 0.96 -5.37
N GLU A 84 -11.92 1.62 -5.27
CA GLU A 84 -12.07 2.83 -4.45
C GLU A 84 -11.77 2.56 -2.97
N ASN A 85 -12.24 1.44 -2.45
CA ASN A 85 -12.05 1.02 -1.06
C ASN A 85 -10.75 0.22 -0.83
N ALA A 86 -9.83 0.18 -1.79
CA ALA A 86 -8.63 -0.67 -1.75
C ALA A 86 -7.74 -0.48 -0.51
N SER A 87 -7.74 0.72 0.07
CA SER A 87 -6.96 1.06 1.28
C SER A 87 -7.83 1.31 2.51
N ASN A 88 -9.09 0.87 2.52
CA ASN A 88 -10.05 1.09 3.62
C ASN A 88 -10.09 2.56 4.11
N GLY A 89 -10.07 3.50 3.15
CA GLY A 89 -10.12 4.92 3.45
C GLY A 89 -11.47 5.36 3.98
N ASN A 90 -11.49 6.36 4.86
CA ASN A 90 -12.68 7.08 5.29
C ASN A 90 -12.35 8.57 5.50
N THR A 91 -11.57 9.13 4.57
CA THR A 91 -10.95 10.46 4.72
C THR A 91 -11.65 11.54 3.90
N GLY A 92 -12.51 11.15 2.97
CA GLY A 92 -13.04 12.07 1.96
C GLY A 92 -11.97 12.57 0.97
N VAL A 93 -10.79 11.93 0.91
CA VAL A 93 -9.71 12.28 -0.01
C VAL A 93 -9.48 11.10 -0.95
N TRP A 94 -9.55 11.33 -2.25
CA TRP A 94 -9.27 10.32 -3.27
C TRP A 94 -8.06 10.71 -4.10
N VAL A 95 -7.23 9.73 -4.44
CA VAL A 95 -6.16 9.86 -5.42
C VAL A 95 -6.30 8.72 -6.42
N ASN A 96 -6.36 9.06 -7.72
CA ASN A 96 -6.43 8.08 -8.81
C ASN A 96 -7.56 7.04 -8.62
N GLY A 97 -8.70 7.50 -8.10
CA GLY A 97 -9.86 6.65 -7.83
C GLY A 97 -9.84 5.88 -6.52
N ARG A 98 -8.72 5.79 -5.77
CA ARG A 98 -8.65 5.16 -4.45
C ARG A 98 -8.89 6.18 -3.34
N GLN A 99 -9.76 5.86 -2.39
CA GLN A 99 -9.94 6.66 -1.19
C GLN A 99 -8.78 6.44 -0.23
N LEU A 100 -8.04 7.51 0.08
CA LEU A 100 -6.82 7.43 0.87
C LEU A 100 -7.07 6.95 2.29
N HIS A 101 -6.15 6.13 2.80
CA HIS A 101 -6.12 5.73 4.20
C HIS A 101 -5.79 6.94 5.08
N GLN A 102 -6.26 6.94 6.34
CA GLN A 102 -6.02 8.07 7.27
C GLN A 102 -4.52 8.38 7.44
N TYR A 103 -3.68 7.35 7.48
CA TYR A 103 -2.23 7.51 7.57
C TYR A 103 -1.65 8.24 6.35
N ASP A 104 -2.12 7.95 5.13
CA ASP A 104 -1.65 8.61 3.90
C ASP A 104 -1.92 10.12 3.98
N VAL A 105 -3.13 10.51 4.38
CA VAL A 105 -3.53 11.92 4.55
C VAL A 105 -2.72 12.60 5.64
N ILE A 106 -2.46 11.94 6.76
CA ILE A 106 -1.60 12.48 7.83
C ILE A 106 -0.18 12.76 7.32
N GLN A 107 0.40 11.86 6.53
CA GLN A 107 1.74 12.10 5.98
C GLN A 107 1.76 13.22 4.95
N LEU A 108 0.77 13.27 4.05
CA LEU A 108 0.68 14.34 3.05
C LEU A 108 0.51 15.72 3.71
N ARG A 109 -0.26 15.81 4.81
CA ARG A 109 -0.44 17.04 5.59
C ARG A 109 0.84 17.59 6.22
N LYS A 110 1.92 16.82 6.29
CA LYS A 110 3.23 17.31 6.75
C LYS A 110 3.92 18.19 5.71
N ILE A 111 3.57 18.05 4.43
CA ILE A 111 4.26 18.68 3.31
C ILE A 111 3.36 19.57 2.46
N THR A 112 2.04 19.35 2.49
CA THR A 112 1.07 20.16 1.74
C THR A 112 -0.29 20.19 2.43
N ASN A 113 -1.12 21.19 2.15
CA ASN A 113 -2.49 21.21 2.64
C ASN A 113 -3.35 20.20 1.86
N VAL A 114 -4.03 19.29 2.56
CA VAL A 114 -4.91 18.27 1.96
C VAL A 114 -6.34 18.47 2.44
N LEU A 115 -7.18 18.90 1.51
CA LEU A 115 -8.63 19.06 1.71
C LEU A 115 -9.37 17.82 1.19
N PRO A 116 -10.58 17.52 1.71
CA PRO A 116 -11.46 16.53 1.10
C PRO A 116 -11.73 16.87 -0.36
N GLY A 117 -11.65 15.87 -1.23
CA GLY A 117 -11.74 16.05 -2.68
C GLY A 117 -11.13 14.89 -3.45
N ARG A 118 -11.26 14.96 -4.78
CA ARG A 118 -10.70 13.96 -5.69
C ARG A 118 -9.53 14.55 -6.46
N TYR A 119 -8.41 13.84 -6.42
CA TYR A 119 -7.14 14.27 -6.97
C TYR A 119 -6.60 13.22 -7.94
N TRP A 120 -5.78 13.66 -8.87
CA TRP A 120 -4.91 12.80 -9.65
C TRP A 120 -3.46 12.95 -9.19
N LEU A 121 -2.68 11.89 -9.33
CA LEU A 121 -1.23 11.86 -9.10
C LEU A 121 -0.58 11.05 -10.21
N ASP A 122 0.36 11.65 -10.94
CA ASP A 122 1.09 10.96 -12.01
C ASP A 122 2.40 10.30 -11.52
N ALA A 123 3.03 9.56 -12.44
CA ALA A 123 4.33 8.92 -12.26
C ALA A 123 5.49 9.88 -11.89
N TYR A 124 5.38 11.16 -12.23
CA TYR A 124 6.42 12.17 -12.00
C TYR A 124 6.21 12.92 -10.68
N GLY A 125 5.16 12.56 -9.93
CA GLY A 125 4.78 13.20 -8.68
C GLY A 125 3.94 14.46 -8.86
N ASN A 126 3.52 14.81 -10.08
CA ASN A 126 2.60 15.92 -10.28
C ASN A 126 1.22 15.53 -9.77
N ALA A 127 0.56 16.45 -9.07
CA ALA A 127 -0.78 16.25 -8.55
C ALA A 127 -1.67 17.46 -8.79
N GLY A 128 -2.96 17.20 -8.92
CA GLY A 128 -4.01 18.21 -9.14
C GLY A 128 -5.39 17.65 -8.80
N TYR A 129 -6.41 18.50 -8.85
CA TYR A 129 -7.80 18.04 -8.78
C TYR A 129 -8.15 17.23 -10.04
N GLU A 130 -8.95 16.16 -9.90
CA GLU A 130 -9.43 15.39 -11.07
C GLU A 130 -10.07 16.33 -12.11
N GLY A 131 -9.61 16.25 -13.37
CA GLY A 131 -10.07 17.11 -14.47
C GLY A 131 -9.38 18.48 -14.57
N GLY A 132 -8.51 18.84 -13.62
CA GLY A 132 -7.76 20.10 -13.62
C GLY A 132 -6.26 19.93 -13.95
N PRO A 133 -5.52 21.05 -14.11
CA PRO A 133 -4.08 21.01 -14.32
C PRO A 133 -3.32 20.59 -13.06
N ALA A 134 -2.02 20.34 -13.20
CA ALA A 134 -1.14 20.09 -12.06
C ALA A 134 -1.06 21.37 -11.21
N ILE A 135 -1.21 21.23 -9.89
CA ILE A 135 -1.10 22.35 -8.94
C ILE A 135 0.16 22.26 -8.08
N LEU A 136 0.77 21.07 -8.00
CA LEU A 136 1.99 20.82 -7.23
C LEU A 136 2.75 19.60 -7.74
N ASN A 137 4.01 19.46 -7.31
CA ASN A 137 4.80 18.23 -7.44
C ASN A 137 5.20 17.71 -6.05
N LEU A 138 4.66 16.56 -5.65
CA LEU A 138 4.88 15.96 -4.32
C LEU A 138 6.34 15.55 -4.10
N VAL A 139 7.03 15.11 -5.16
CA VAL A 139 8.43 14.69 -5.07
C VAL A 139 9.32 15.91 -4.78
N GLU A 140 9.07 17.03 -5.46
CA GLU A 140 9.81 18.27 -5.23
C GLU A 140 9.59 18.82 -3.81
N ILE A 141 8.33 18.85 -3.35
CA ILE A 141 7.99 19.32 -2.00
C ILE A 141 8.62 18.41 -0.93
N SER A 142 8.59 17.09 -1.15
CA SER A 142 9.21 16.12 -0.23
C SER A 142 10.73 16.20 -0.19
N ARG A 143 11.40 16.72 -1.24
CA ARG A 143 12.87 16.95 -1.22
C ARG A 143 13.24 18.22 -0.46
N ARG A 144 12.38 19.24 -0.51
CA ARG A 144 12.58 20.52 0.19
C ARG A 144 12.26 20.40 1.69
N SER A 145 11.31 19.55 2.01
CA SER A 145 11.00 19.15 3.38
C SER A 145 12.03 18.09 3.78
N ASN A 146 12.77 18.22 4.89
CA ASN A 146 13.73 17.20 5.37
C ASN A 146 13.04 15.86 5.81
N SER A 147 11.94 15.47 5.18
CA SER A 147 11.12 14.30 5.48
C SER A 147 11.57 13.11 4.62
N THR A 148 12.63 12.43 5.04
CA THR A 148 13.25 11.32 4.28
C THR A 148 12.80 9.92 4.71
N PHE A 149 11.80 9.79 5.58
CA PHE A 149 11.44 8.49 6.14
C PHE A 149 9.93 8.27 6.20
N PHE A 150 9.41 7.42 5.31
CA PHE A 150 8.18 6.69 5.61
C PHE A 150 8.61 5.44 6.37
N ARG A 151 8.34 5.31 7.67
CA ARG A 151 8.46 4.03 8.40
C ARG A 151 7.11 3.70 9.00
N ASN A 152 6.55 2.54 8.66
CA ASN A 152 5.36 1.99 9.29
C ASN A 152 5.79 1.22 10.55
N SER A 153 5.40 1.70 11.73
CA SER A 153 5.75 1.12 13.03
C SER A 153 5.08 -0.24 13.32
N TYR A 154 4.00 -0.58 12.61
CA TYR A 154 3.28 -1.85 12.80
C TYR A 154 3.86 -3.01 12.00
N THR A 155 4.45 -2.72 10.83
CA THR A 155 5.02 -3.74 9.93
C THR A 155 6.55 -3.69 9.88
N GLY A 156 7.17 -2.64 10.40
CA GLY A 156 8.60 -2.38 10.26
C GLY A 156 9.02 -2.02 8.82
N ILE A 157 8.06 -1.91 7.90
CA ILE A 157 8.29 -1.58 6.49
C ILE A 157 8.43 -0.07 6.37
N GLY A 158 9.56 0.39 5.85
CA GLY A 158 9.82 1.79 5.56
C GLY A 158 10.25 2.03 4.12
N GLY A 159 9.69 3.05 3.51
CA GLY A 159 10.07 3.56 2.20
C GLY A 159 10.99 4.77 2.31
N GLY A 160 12.03 4.81 1.50
CA GLY A 160 12.91 5.97 1.35
C GLY A 160 13.36 6.12 -0.09
N SER A 161 13.85 7.31 -0.45
CA SER A 161 14.42 7.58 -1.77
C SER A 161 15.77 8.26 -1.58
N SER A 162 16.82 7.69 -2.17
CA SER A 162 18.17 8.26 -2.18
C SER A 162 18.77 8.14 -3.58
N GLY A 163 19.31 9.22 -4.14
CA GLY A 163 20.06 9.18 -5.40
C GLY A 163 19.30 8.70 -6.64
N GLY A 164 17.97 8.86 -6.70
CA GLY A 164 17.12 8.32 -7.79
C GLY A 164 16.65 6.89 -7.55
N THR A 165 17.06 6.28 -6.45
CA THR A 165 16.69 4.92 -6.05
C THR A 165 15.64 4.98 -4.94
N SER A 166 14.45 4.46 -5.21
CA SER A 166 13.43 4.22 -4.20
C SER A 166 13.63 2.84 -3.59
N TYR A 167 13.68 2.78 -2.26
CA TYR A 167 13.79 1.53 -1.53
C TYR A 167 12.61 1.35 -0.58
N VAL A 168 12.12 0.12 -0.49
CA VAL A 168 11.23 -0.34 0.57
C VAL A 168 12.00 -1.34 1.41
N ILE A 169 12.18 -1.05 2.70
CA ILE A 169 12.93 -1.86 3.68
C ILE A 169 11.97 -2.27 4.79
N GLY A 170 11.65 -3.56 4.87
CA GLY A 170 10.96 -4.21 5.99
C GLY A 170 11.75 -5.40 6.51
N LYS A 171 11.32 -5.96 7.65
CA LYS A 171 11.98 -7.10 8.33
C LYS A 171 12.20 -8.31 7.39
N ASP A 172 11.35 -8.46 6.37
CA ASP A 172 11.36 -9.59 5.43
C ASP A 172 11.24 -9.17 3.93
N ILE A 173 11.24 -7.87 3.61
CA ILE A 173 11.03 -7.37 2.24
C ILE A 173 11.99 -6.19 1.99
N SER A 174 12.93 -6.39 1.07
CA SER A 174 13.83 -5.34 0.57
C SER A 174 13.66 -5.26 -0.94
N VAL A 175 13.08 -4.18 -1.44
CA VAL A 175 13.05 -3.89 -2.89
C VAL A 175 13.81 -2.58 -3.09
N ILE A 176 14.83 -2.62 -3.95
CA ILE A 176 15.65 -1.49 -4.35
C ILE A 176 15.34 -1.24 -5.83
N VAL A 177 14.78 -0.09 -6.17
CA VAL A 177 14.52 0.31 -7.56
C VAL A 177 15.24 1.63 -7.84
N GLY A 178 16.27 1.57 -8.66
CA GLY A 178 17.02 2.73 -9.16
C GLY A 178 18.06 2.31 -10.20
N ASN A 179 18.48 3.27 -11.03
CA ASN A 179 19.40 3.07 -12.15
C ASN A 179 20.78 2.54 -11.73
#